data_AF-A0A7S2R3Q4-F1
#
_entry.id   AF-A0A7S2R3Q4-F1
#
_cell.length_a   1.000
_cell.length_b   1.000
_cell.length_c   1.000
_cell.angle_alpha   90.00
_cell.angle_beta   90.00
_cell.angle_gamma   90.00
#
_symmetry.space_group_name_H-M   'P 1'
#
loop_
_entity.id
_entity.type
_entity.pdbx_description
1 polymer ?
#
loop_
_entity_poly.entity_id
_entity_poly.type
_entity_poly.pdbx_seq_one_letter_code
_entity_poly.pdbx_strand_id
1 'polypeptide(L)'
;GTPSFVIVDFFNFESEASSGFEDRNPQFDFACTYKVPVDDFLIKYLATESLVLELCNLRGPDFDLVGRCTVPLEVLLGSRPSLKLAQEPLLNPRDGSQIGTVSVEIRMAKAIDQLYHLYLEQHPQERARLLQASAA
;
A
#
# COMPACT_ATOMS: atom_id res chain seq x y z
N GLY A 1 16.52 8.33 19.76
CA GLY A 1 15.99 6.94 19.74
C GLY A 1 16.82 6.13 18.77
N THR A 2 16.48 4.88 18.45
CA THR A 2 17.03 4.29 17.20
C THR A 2 16.30 4.97 16.04
N PRO A 3 17.00 5.58 15.07
CA PRO A 3 16.30 6.23 13.97
C PRO A 3 15.50 5.22 13.15
N SER A 4 14.27 5.60 12.80
CA SER A 4 13.37 4.79 11.99
C SER A 4 13.04 5.47 10.67
N PHE A 5 12.76 4.69 9.64
CA PHE A 5 12.30 5.15 8.33
C PHE A 5 11.26 4.18 7.78
N VAL A 6 10.49 4.63 6.79
CA VAL A 6 9.48 3.80 6.11
C VAL A 6 9.93 3.47 4.70
N ILE A 7 9.77 2.23 4.29
CA ILE A 7 9.90 1.79 2.90
C ILE A 7 8.50 1.60 2.31
N VAL A 8 8.30 2.09 1.10
CA VAL A 8 7.10 1.91 0.29
C VAL A 8 7.46 1.03 -0.91
N ASP A 9 6.78 -0.09 -1.04
CA ASP A 9 6.91 -0.98 -2.20
C ASP A 9 5.60 -0.99 -3.00
N PHE A 10 5.65 -0.48 -4.24
CA PHE A 10 4.47 -0.29 -5.07
C PHE A 10 4.69 -0.78 -6.51
N PHE A 11 3.84 -1.72 -6.92
CA PHE A 11 3.73 -2.22 -8.28
C PHE A 11 5.07 -2.76 -8.80
N ASN A 12 5.58 -2.23 -9.92
CA ASN A 12 6.84 -2.63 -10.53
C ASN A 12 7.93 -1.56 -10.43
N PHE A 13 7.76 -0.59 -9.52
CA PHE A 13 8.75 0.46 -9.27
C PHE A 13 9.80 -0.01 -8.27
N GLU A 14 10.94 0.67 -8.24
CA GLU A 14 11.92 0.50 -7.17
C GLU A 14 11.32 0.97 -5.84
N SER A 15 11.61 0.25 -4.76
CA SER A 15 11.16 0.63 -3.42
C SER A 15 11.74 1.98 -3.02
N GLU A 16 10.91 2.85 -2.47
CA GLU A 16 11.33 4.17 -2.01
C GLU A 16 11.33 4.24 -0.49
N ALA A 17 12.30 4.94 0.09
CA ALA A 17 12.47 5.05 1.54
C ALA A 17 12.36 6.52 1.99
N SER A 18 11.71 6.75 3.12
CA SER A 18 11.73 8.05 3.78
C SER A 18 13.11 8.37 4.36
N SER A 19 13.34 9.64 4.73
CA SER A 19 14.43 9.99 5.63
C SER A 19 14.29 9.26 6.98
N GLY A 20 15.41 9.08 7.69
CA GLY A 20 15.43 8.52 9.04
C GLY A 20 15.09 9.57 10.11
N PHE A 21 14.26 9.19 11.08
CA PHE A 21 13.83 10.06 12.17
C PHE A 21 14.06 9.40 13.54
N GLU A 22 14.62 10.16 14.48
CA GLU A 22 14.87 9.68 15.85
C GLU A 22 13.73 10.05 16.82
N ASP A 23 12.48 9.72 16.49
CA ASP A 23 11.31 9.94 17.36
C ASP A 23 10.52 8.64 17.56
N ARG A 24 9.79 8.54 18.67
CA ARG A 24 8.81 7.48 18.94
C ARG A 24 7.48 7.70 18.24
N ASN A 25 7.17 8.94 17.84
CA ASN A 25 5.99 9.29 17.04
C ASN A 25 6.42 10.07 15.78
N PRO A 26 7.15 9.42 14.85
CA PRO A 26 7.73 10.10 13.71
C PRO A 26 6.66 10.67 12.77
N GLN A 27 6.82 11.94 12.42
CA GLN A 27 6.13 12.55 11.29
C GLN A 27 7.03 12.43 10.08
N PHE A 28 6.88 11.32 9.34
CA PHE A 28 7.71 11.08 8.17
C PHE A 28 7.47 12.11 7.06
N ASP A 29 6.22 12.60 6.94
CA ASP A 29 5.75 13.51 5.89
C ASP A 29 6.27 13.14 4.50
N PHE A 30 6.32 11.83 4.26
CA PHE A 30 6.89 11.21 3.08
C PHE A 30 5.80 10.90 2.07
N ALA A 31 6.06 11.21 0.80
CA ALA A 31 5.15 10.93 -0.29
C ALA A 31 5.92 10.51 -1.55
N CYS A 32 5.44 9.45 -2.18
CA CYS A 32 5.90 8.99 -3.48
C CYS A 32 4.83 9.28 -4.54
N THR A 33 5.23 9.51 -5.79
CA THR A 33 4.28 9.71 -6.90
C THR A 33 4.74 9.00 -8.15
N TYR A 34 3.93 8.06 -8.62
CA TYR A 34 4.23 7.21 -9.76
C TYR A 34 3.42 7.61 -10.99
N LYS A 35 4.06 7.59 -12.16
CA LYS A 35 3.38 7.67 -13.46
C LYS A 35 3.24 6.25 -14.00
N VAL A 36 2.02 5.75 -14.05
CA VAL A 36 1.75 4.35 -14.44
C VAL A 36 0.80 4.34 -15.64
N PRO A 37 1.05 3.53 -16.68
CA PRO A 37 0.05 3.26 -17.71
C PRO A 37 -1.15 2.54 -17.07
N VAL A 38 -2.36 2.90 -17.50
CA VAL A 38 -3.57 2.19 -17.08
C VAL A 38 -3.81 1.06 -18.07
N ASP A 39 -3.35 -0.13 -17.72
CA ASP A 39 -3.53 -1.37 -18.47
C ASP A 39 -4.11 -2.48 -17.57
N ASP A 40 -4.35 -3.65 -18.16
CA ASP A 40 -4.87 -4.83 -17.47
C ASP A 40 -3.98 -5.27 -16.29
N PHE A 41 -2.67 -5.03 -16.34
CA PHE A 41 -1.76 -5.38 -15.24
C PHE A 41 -1.96 -4.45 -14.04
N LEU A 42 -2.03 -3.14 -14.27
CA LEU A 42 -2.32 -2.19 -13.19
C LEU A 42 -3.70 -2.44 -12.59
N ILE A 43 -4.73 -2.63 -13.44
CA ILE A 43 -6.10 -2.89 -12.98
C ILE A 43 -6.14 -4.14 -12.11
N LYS A 44 -5.53 -5.24 -12.56
CA LYS A 44 -5.44 -6.48 -11.79
C LYS A 44 -4.67 -6.29 -10.49
N TYR A 45 -3.53 -5.60 -10.53
CA TYR A 45 -2.72 -5.33 -9.35
C TYR A 45 -3.54 -4.57 -8.29
N LEU A 46 -4.21 -3.49 -8.68
CA LEU A 46 -5.07 -2.73 -7.77
C LEU A 46 -6.24 -3.59 -7.22
N ALA A 47 -6.76 -4.53 -8.01
CA ALA A 47 -7.88 -5.38 -7.60
C ALA A 47 -7.50 -6.52 -6.65
N THR A 48 -6.21 -6.89 -6.59
CA THR A 48 -5.79 -8.15 -5.93
C THR A 48 -4.70 -7.95 -4.90
N GLU A 49 -3.87 -6.92 -5.06
CA GLU A 49 -2.71 -6.68 -4.21
C GLU A 49 -3.00 -5.57 -3.19
N SER A 50 -2.09 -5.46 -2.23
CA SER A 50 -2.11 -4.42 -1.21
C SER A 50 -0.81 -3.64 -1.24
N LEU A 51 -0.86 -2.35 -0.91
CA LEU A 51 0.33 -1.57 -0.66
C LEU A 51 0.97 -2.04 0.64
N VAL A 52 2.27 -2.31 0.61
CA VAL A 52 3.04 -2.68 1.80
C VAL A 52 3.89 -1.49 2.23
N LEU A 53 3.71 -1.10 3.49
CA LEU A 53 4.52 -0.11 4.18
C LEU A 53 5.34 -0.82 5.24
N GLU A 54 6.65 -0.63 5.20
CA GLU A 54 7.57 -1.27 6.11
C GLU A 54 8.26 -0.24 6.99
N LEU A 55 8.07 -0.36 8.32
CA LEU A 55 8.82 0.41 9.29
C LEU A 55 10.14 -0.30 9.58
N CYS A 56 11.24 0.40 9.36
CA CYS A 56 12.59 -0.10 9.58
C CYS A 56 13.32 0.75 10.62
N ASN A 57 14.15 0.11 11.44
CA ASN A 57 15.07 0.79 12.36
C ASN A 57 16.50 0.70 11.81
N LEU A 58 17.19 1.82 11.71
CA LEU A 58 18.60 1.87 11.31
C LEU A 58 19.50 1.20 12.37
N ARG A 59 20.44 0.38 11.89
CA ARG A 59 21.44 -0.31 12.70
C ARG A 59 22.79 -0.23 12.00
N GLY A 60 23.44 0.92 12.13
CA GLY A 60 24.70 1.18 11.43
C GLY A 60 24.48 1.24 9.91
N PRO A 61 25.18 0.43 9.10
CA PRO A 61 24.94 0.36 7.65
C PRO A 61 23.70 -0.46 7.27
N ASP A 62 23.18 -1.26 8.20
CA ASP A 62 22.05 -2.16 7.98
C ASP A 62 20.76 -1.59 8.60
N PHE A 63 19.65 -2.31 8.42
CA PHE A 63 18.39 -2.00 9.07
C PHE A 63 17.64 -3.27 9.45
N ASP A 64 16.82 -3.15 10.49
CA ASP A 64 15.89 -4.19 10.93
C ASP A 64 14.47 -3.79 10.53
N LEU A 65 13.75 -4.71 9.87
CA LEU A 65 12.31 -4.61 9.72
C LEU A 65 11.63 -4.82 11.07
N VAL A 66 10.89 -3.81 11.53
CA VAL A 66 10.23 -3.83 12.85
C VAL A 66 8.72 -3.85 12.75
N GLY A 67 8.14 -3.29 11.69
CA GLY A 67 6.70 -3.22 11.50
C GLY A 67 6.30 -3.31 10.04
N ARG A 68 5.13 -3.87 9.77
CA ARG A 68 4.51 -3.89 8.45
C ARG A 68 3.05 -3.46 8.54
N CYS A 69 2.64 -2.58 7.64
CA CYS A 69 1.25 -2.20 7.40
C CYS A 69 0.89 -2.60 5.97
N THR A 70 -0.32 -3.11 5.78
CA THR A 70 -0.79 -3.63 4.49
C THR A 70 -2.15 -3.01 4.19
N VAL A 71 -2.23 -2.28 3.07
CA VAL A 71 -3.41 -1.50 2.70
C VAL A 71 -3.97 -2.03 1.37
N PRO A 72 -5.17 -2.64 1.35
CA PRO A 72 -5.80 -3.09 0.12
C PRO A 72 -6.01 -1.95 -0.87
N LEU A 73 -5.69 -2.20 -2.14
CA LEU A 73 -5.72 -1.16 -3.18
C LEU A 73 -7.04 -1.12 -3.95
N GLU A 74 -7.93 -2.09 -3.76
CA GLU A 74 -9.17 -2.23 -4.53
C GLU A 74 -10.09 -1.01 -4.43
N VAL A 75 -10.02 -0.27 -3.33
CA VAL A 75 -10.78 0.98 -3.13
C VAL A 75 -10.44 2.02 -4.21
N LEU A 76 -9.23 1.99 -4.76
CA LEU A 76 -8.79 2.90 -5.82
C LEU A 76 -9.43 2.61 -7.18
N LEU A 77 -10.10 1.47 -7.35
CA LEU A 77 -10.83 1.13 -8.57
C LEU A 77 -12.21 1.80 -8.65
N GLY A 78 -12.66 2.43 -7.56
CA GLY A 78 -13.93 3.14 -7.52
C GLY A 78 -13.92 4.47 -8.28
N SER A 79 -15.10 5.07 -8.40
CA SER A 79 -15.29 6.40 -9.05
C SER A 79 -14.63 7.55 -8.29
N ARG A 80 -14.21 7.33 -7.04
CA ARG A 80 -13.42 8.25 -6.21
C ARG A 80 -12.16 7.52 -5.74
N PRO A 81 -11.06 7.57 -6.51
CA PRO A 81 -9.89 6.74 -6.25
C PRO A 81 -8.99 7.39 -5.19
N SER A 82 -9.50 7.50 -3.97
CA SER A 82 -8.79 8.07 -2.83
C SER A 82 -9.13 7.31 -1.56
N LEU A 83 -8.10 7.05 -0.77
CA LEU A 83 -8.15 6.32 0.48
C LEU A 83 -7.36 7.11 1.51
N LYS A 84 -8.00 7.43 2.64
CA LYS A 84 -7.35 8.10 3.76
C LYS A 84 -7.62 7.31 5.03
N LEU A 85 -6.55 6.82 5.63
CA LEU A 85 -6.59 5.96 6.79
C LEU A 85 -5.72 6.57 7.87
N ALA A 86 -6.32 6.92 9.01
CA ALA A 86 -5.64 7.69 10.04
C ALA A 86 -4.85 6.82 11.03
N GLN A 87 -5.23 5.55 11.20
CA GLN A 87 -4.79 4.69 12.31
C GLN A 87 -4.65 3.23 11.86
N GLU A 88 -4.05 2.97 10.69
CA GLU A 88 -3.89 1.60 10.22
C GLU A 88 -2.92 0.82 11.10
N PRO A 89 -3.26 -0.42 11.50
CA PRO A 89 -2.40 -1.22 12.34
C PRO A 89 -1.02 -1.43 11.72
N LEU A 90 0.02 -1.14 12.51
CA LEU A 90 1.38 -1.56 12.21
C LEU A 90 1.65 -2.84 12.99
N LEU A 91 1.87 -3.94 12.28
CA LEU A 91 2.02 -5.26 12.86
C LEU A 91 3.50 -5.69 12.86
N ASN A 92 3.92 -6.37 13.92
CA ASN A 92 5.22 -7.02 13.98
C ASN A 92 5.25 -8.20 12.99
N PRO A 93 6.16 -8.22 12.00
CA PRO A 93 6.22 -9.30 11.00
C PRO A 93 6.52 -10.69 11.58
N ARG A 94 7.07 -10.77 12.80
CA ARG A 94 7.46 -12.03 13.43
C ARG A 94 6.29 -12.76 14.08
N ASP A 95 5.41 -12.03 14.77
CA ASP A 95 4.37 -12.61 15.62
C ASP A 95 2.97 -12.05 15.35
N GLY A 96 2.84 -11.07 14.46
CA GLY A 96 1.56 -10.44 14.10
C GLY A 96 0.98 -9.51 15.16
N SER A 97 1.69 -9.29 16.28
CA SER A 97 1.25 -8.35 17.31
C SER A 97 1.23 -6.92 16.78
N GLN A 98 0.21 -6.15 17.16
CA GLN A 98 0.17 -4.73 16.82
C GLN A 98 1.17 -3.95 17.67
N ILE A 99 2.10 -3.27 17.02
CA ILE A 99 3.16 -2.47 17.66
C ILE A 99 2.93 -0.97 17.56
N GLY A 100 1.93 -0.55 16.78
CA GLY A 100 1.55 0.84 16.61
C GLY A 100 0.49 1.03 15.54
N THR A 101 0.38 2.25 15.05
CA THR A 101 -0.50 2.63 13.95
C THR A 101 0.22 3.59 13.01
N VAL A 102 -0.19 3.61 11.74
CA VAL A 102 0.32 4.55 10.73
C VAL A 102 -0.85 5.28 10.06
N SER A 103 -0.65 6.57 9.78
CA SER A 103 -1.56 7.35 8.94
C SER A 103 -1.09 7.28 7.49
N VAL A 104 -1.99 6.91 6.58
CA VAL A 104 -1.70 6.71 5.15
C VAL A 104 -2.76 7.40 4.32
N GLU A 105 -2.32 8.09 3.26
CA GLU A 105 -3.20 8.65 2.25
C GLU A 105 -2.73 8.20 0.87
N ILE A 106 -3.62 7.56 0.11
CA ILE A 106 -3.37 7.08 -1.24
C ILE A 106 -4.41 7.70 -2.16
N ARG A 107 -3.98 8.19 -3.32
CA ARG A 107 -4.91 8.75 -4.32
C ARG A 107 -4.40 8.52 -5.73
N MET A 108 -5.33 8.30 -6.66
CA MET A 108 -5.05 8.36 -8.10
C MET A 108 -5.53 9.69 -8.68
N ALA A 109 -4.82 10.16 -9.70
CA ALA A 109 -5.18 11.39 -10.39
C ALA A 109 -6.46 11.27 -11.23
N LYS A 110 -6.78 10.07 -11.71
CA LYS A 110 -7.97 9.77 -12.53
C LYS A 110 -8.68 8.54 -11.99
N ALA A 111 -10.00 8.59 -11.96
CA ALA A 111 -10.82 7.40 -11.74
C ALA A 111 -10.69 6.47 -12.95
N ILE A 112 -10.71 5.16 -12.68
CA ILE A 112 -10.60 4.10 -13.69
C ILE A 112 -11.74 3.08 -13.56
N ASP A 113 -12.82 3.43 -12.87
CA ASP A 113 -14.00 2.59 -12.62
C ASP A 113 -14.61 2.03 -13.91
N GLN A 114 -14.73 2.86 -14.96
CA GLN A 114 -15.23 2.39 -16.26
C GLN A 114 -14.29 1.38 -16.92
N LEU A 115 -12.97 1.59 -16.80
CA LEU A 115 -11.96 0.67 -17.34
C LEU A 115 -11.93 -0.63 -16.54
N TYR A 116 -12.11 -0.56 -15.23
CA TYR A 116 -12.23 -1.73 -14.38
C TYR A 116 -13.50 -2.55 -14.70
N HIS A 117 -14.64 -1.90 -14.92
CA HIS A 117 -15.86 -2.58 -15.38
C HIS A 117 -15.64 -3.30 -16.72
N LEU A 118 -15.03 -2.61 -17.69
CA LEU A 118 -14.71 -3.21 -18.99
C LEU A 118 -13.75 -4.40 -18.84
N TYR A 119 -12.73 -4.28 -17.98
CA TYR A 119 -11.81 -5.36 -17.65
C TYR A 119 -12.57 -6.59 -17.11
N LEU A 120 -13.48 -6.41 -16.15
CA LEU A 120 -14.26 -7.52 -15.58
C LEU A 120 -15.20 -8.19 -16.60
N GLU A 121 -15.71 -7.44 -17.57
CA GLU A 121 -16.53 -7.98 -18.67
C GLU A 121 -15.68 -8.82 -19.64
N GLN A 122 -14.45 -8.37 -19.93
CA GLN A 122 -13.50 -9.07 -20.78
C GLN A 122 -12.87 -10.30 -20.10
N HIS A 123 -12.84 -10.32 -18.77
CA HIS A 123 -12.24 -11.39 -17.95
C HIS A 123 -13.24 -12.02 -16.96
N PRO A 124 -14.27 -12.78 -17.40
CA PRO A 124 -15.31 -13.32 -16.53
C PRO A 124 -14.80 -14.25 -15.41
N GLN A 125 -13.71 -14.98 -15.66
CA GLN A 125 -13.07 -15.84 -14.66
C GLN A 125 -12.47 -15.01 -13.52
N GLU A 126 -11.83 -13.89 -13.86
CA GLU A 126 -11.25 -12.98 -12.87
C GLU A 126 -12.35 -12.30 -12.05
N ARG A 127 -13.43 -11.87 -12.70
CA ARG A 127 -14.62 -11.35 -12.02
C ARG A 127 -15.17 -12.34 -10.99
N ALA A 128 -15.29 -13.62 -11.34
CA ALA A 128 -15.76 -14.64 -10.41
C ALA A 128 -14.79 -14.81 -9.21
N ARG A 129 -13.48 -14.79 -9.47
CA ARG A 129 -12.44 -14.89 -8.44
C ARG A 129 -12.48 -13.73 -7.44
N LEU A 130 -12.59 -12.50 -7.94
CA LEU A 130 -12.64 -11.29 -7.11
C LEU A 130 -13.90 -11.25 -6.24
N LEU A 131 -15.06 -11.65 -6.79
CA LEU A 131 -16.31 -11.72 -6.02
C LEU A 131 -16.24 -12.77 -4.90
N GLN A 132 -15.58 -13.90 -5.13
CA GLN A 132 -15.36 -14.92 -4.09
C GLN A 132 -14.42 -14.42 -2.98
N ALA A 133 -13.36 -13.70 -3.34
CA ALA A 133 -12.41 -13.14 -2.38
C ALA A 133 -13.06 -12.09 -1.45
N SER A 134 -13.98 -11.26 -1.97
CA SER A 134 -14.71 -10.26 -1.15
C SER A 134 -15.75 -10.84 -0.19
N ALA A 135 -16.10 -12.13 -0.33
CA ALA A 135 -17.15 -12.79 0.45
C ALA A 135 -16.60 -13.68 1.59
N ALA A 136 -15.27 -13.79 1.70
CA ALA A 136 -14.55 -14.58 2.70
C ALA A 136 -14.02 -13.68 3.84
#